data_AF-A0A8T5MTP6-F1
#
_entry.id   AF-A0A8T5MTP6-F1
#
_cell.length_a   1.000
_cell.length_b   1.000
_cell.length_c   1.000
_cell.angle_alpha   90.00
_cell.angle_beta   90.00
_cell.angle_gamma   90.00
#
_symmetry.space_group_name_H-M   'P 1'
#
loop_
_entity.id
_entity.type
_entity.pdbx_description
1 polymer ?
#
loop_
_entity_poly.entity_id
_entity_poly.type
_entity_poly.pdbx_seq_one_letter_code
_entity_poly.pdbx_strand_id
1 'polypeptide(L)'
;MTEEIEYQPMNVKDILKEMKDTSELMVDLAYSAVLYDDEDIAEEVLRLEEKMDVLEYHARIAAMLGARRVEEAEELSGILQIASAAEKVSNAAGDIAKIVLKKLGLPPELKAAIPEAEET
;
A
#
# COMPACT_ATOMS: atom_id res chain seq x y z
N MET A 1 -16.41 6.08 -9.17
CA MET A 1 -17.60 5.40 -8.61
C MET A 1 -17.03 4.32 -7.74
N THR A 2 -17.15 4.41 -6.42
CA THR A 2 -16.74 3.30 -5.54
C THR A 2 -17.66 2.13 -5.85
N GLU A 3 -17.13 1.07 -6.45
CA GLU A 3 -17.83 -0.22 -6.48
C GLU A 3 -18.19 -0.58 -5.03
N GLU A 4 -19.40 -1.09 -4.80
CA GLU A 4 -19.76 -1.61 -3.47
C GLU A 4 -18.80 -2.75 -3.14
N ILE A 5 -17.87 -2.51 -2.22
CA ILE A 5 -16.92 -3.52 -1.76
C ILE A 5 -17.72 -4.54 -0.93
N GLU A 6 -18.14 -5.63 -1.56
CA GLU A 6 -18.78 -6.74 -0.85
C GLU A 6 -17.77 -7.48 0.02
N TYR A 7 -18.08 -7.61 1.31
CA TYR A 7 -17.24 -8.37 2.22
C TYR A 7 -17.12 -9.84 1.81
N GLN A 8 -15.88 -10.31 1.65
CA GLN A 8 -15.56 -11.73 1.52
C GLN A 8 -14.87 -12.22 2.80
N PRO A 9 -15.29 -13.35 3.40
CA PRO A 9 -14.63 -13.91 4.56
C PRO A 9 -13.21 -14.35 4.21
N MET A 10 -12.24 -13.54 4.62
CA MET A 10 -10.81 -13.79 4.41
C MET A 10 -10.11 -13.98 5.76
N ASN A 11 -9.07 -14.81 5.74
CA ASN A 11 -8.19 -14.98 6.88
C ASN A 11 -7.36 -13.70 7.07
N VAL A 12 -7.41 -13.11 8.27
CA VAL A 12 -6.68 -11.89 8.63
C VAL A 12 -5.19 -11.99 8.30
N LYS A 13 -4.57 -13.15 8.54
CA LYS A 13 -3.16 -13.39 8.22
C LYS A 13 -2.89 -13.26 6.71
N ASP A 14 -3.79 -13.79 5.89
CA ASP A 14 -3.63 -13.78 4.44
C ASP A 14 -3.86 -12.36 3.89
N ILE A 15 -4.81 -11.60 4.47
CA ILE A 15 -4.98 -10.17 4.16
C ILE A 15 -3.69 -9.39 4.48
N LEU A 16 -3.14 -9.55 5.69
CA LEU A 16 -1.92 -8.84 6.08
C LEU A 16 -0.73 -9.18 5.20
N LYS A 17 -0.61 -10.46 4.80
CA LYS A 17 0.43 -10.88 3.88
C LYS A 17 0.28 -10.18 2.53
N GLU A 18 -0.93 -10.14 1.98
CA GLU A 18 -1.20 -9.46 0.72
C GLU A 18 -0.96 -7.95 0.82
N MET A 19 -1.31 -7.32 1.96
CA MET A 19 -1.04 -5.91 2.21
C MET A 19 0.46 -5.63 2.24
N LYS A 20 1.24 -6.44 2.96
CA LYS A 20 2.71 -6.34 2.99
C LYS A 20 3.28 -6.46 1.57
N ASP A 21 3.00 -7.58 0.90
CA ASP A 21 3.58 -7.89 -0.40
C ASP A 21 3.15 -6.86 -1.47
N THR A 22 1.92 -6.32 -1.38
CA THR A 22 1.47 -5.21 -2.24
C THR A 22 2.20 -3.91 -1.92
N SER A 23 2.38 -3.55 -0.65
CA SER A 23 3.09 -2.32 -0.27
C SER A 23 4.56 -2.32 -0.71
N GLU A 24 5.25 -3.46 -0.62
CA GLU A 24 6.63 -3.63 -1.09
C GLU A 24 6.71 -3.45 -2.60
N LEU A 25 5.83 -4.14 -3.35
CA LEU A 25 5.77 -4.00 -4.81
C LEU A 25 5.47 -2.56 -5.25
N MET A 26 4.58 -1.86 -4.54
CA MET A 26 4.27 -0.46 -4.85
C MET A 26 5.48 0.45 -4.70
N VAL A 27 6.32 0.23 -3.68
CA VAL A 27 7.56 1.00 -3.49
C VAL A 27 8.53 0.76 -4.65
N ASP A 28 8.75 -0.50 -5.02
CA ASP A 28 9.62 -0.87 -6.14
C ASP A 28 9.16 -0.24 -7.46
N LEU A 29 7.86 -0.31 -7.75
CA LEU A 29 7.27 0.25 -8.95
C LEU A 29 7.30 1.78 -8.94
N ALA A 30 7.03 2.42 -7.81
CA ALA A 30 7.05 3.88 -7.72
C ALA A 30 8.45 4.45 -7.99
N TYR A 31 9.49 3.84 -7.43
CA TYR A 31 10.88 4.22 -7.74
C TYR A 31 11.27 3.89 -9.17
N SER A 32 10.83 2.75 -9.71
CA SER A 32 11.05 2.38 -11.11
C SER A 32 10.40 3.39 -12.07
N ALA A 33 9.15 3.78 -11.82
CA ALA A 33 8.44 4.77 -12.61
C ALA A 33 9.20 6.10 -12.65
N VAL A 34 9.70 6.55 -11.50
CA VAL A 34 10.52 7.77 -11.40
C VAL A 34 11.84 7.66 -12.16
N LEU A 35 12.55 6.53 -12.00
CA LEU A 35 13.85 6.31 -12.62
C LEU A 35 13.73 6.32 -14.16
N TYR A 36 12.70 5.67 -14.68
CA TYR A 36 12.50 5.52 -16.12
C TYR A 36 11.56 6.57 -16.74
N ASP A 37 10.96 7.45 -15.92
CA ASP A 37 9.94 8.42 -16.35
C ASP A 37 8.76 7.72 -17.06
N ASP A 38 8.31 6.60 -16.48
CA ASP A 38 7.34 5.69 -17.08
C ASP A 38 5.94 5.90 -16.46
N GLU A 39 5.04 6.48 -17.26
CA GLU A 39 3.66 6.78 -16.85
C GLU A 39 2.84 5.48 -16.63
N ASP A 40 3.09 4.40 -17.40
CA ASP A 40 2.34 3.15 -17.28
C ASP A 40 2.65 2.45 -15.94
N ILE A 41 3.93 2.45 -15.53
CA ILE A 41 4.33 1.93 -14.20
C ILE A 41 3.70 2.79 -13.10
N ALA A 42 3.64 4.11 -13.27
CA ALA A 42 3.03 4.99 -12.28
C ALA A 42 1.51 4.77 -12.14
N GLU A 43 0.80 4.49 -13.24
CA GLU A 43 -0.62 4.13 -13.20
C GLU A 43 -0.84 2.79 -12.49
N GLU A 44 0.03 1.82 -12.69
CA GLU A 44 -0.01 0.53 -11.99
C GLU A 44 0.12 0.71 -10.47
N VAL A 45 0.97 1.63 -9.99
CA VAL A 45 1.06 1.95 -8.56
C VAL A 45 -0.27 2.46 -8.03
N LEU A 46 -0.97 3.34 -8.75
CA LEU A 46 -2.29 3.84 -8.31
C LEU A 46 -3.35 2.73 -8.29
N ARG A 47 -3.30 1.79 -9.24
CA ARG A 47 -4.19 0.63 -9.24
C ARG A 47 -3.95 -0.27 -8.02
N LEU A 48 -2.69 -0.41 -7.60
CA LEU A 48 -2.34 -1.14 -6.38
C LEU A 48 -2.73 -0.37 -5.10
N GLU A 49 -2.68 0.97 -5.11
CA GLU A 49 -3.21 1.83 -4.03
C GLU A 49 -4.71 1.55 -3.82
N GLU A 50 -5.51 1.53 -4.89
CA GLU A 50 -6.94 1.18 -4.81
C GLU A 50 -7.17 -0.25 -4.27
N LYS A 51 -6.32 -1.21 -4.66
CA LYS A 51 -6.37 -2.57 -4.10
C LYS A 51 -6.03 -2.58 -2.60
N MET A 52 -5.10 -1.74 -2.15
CA MET A 52 -4.73 -1.61 -0.74
C MET A 52 -5.91 -1.13 0.11
N ASP A 53 -6.67 -0.14 -0.38
CA ASP A 53 -7.88 0.35 0.29
C ASP A 53 -8.90 -0.78 0.52
N VAL A 54 -9.09 -1.64 -0.49
CA VAL A 54 -9.98 -2.81 -0.40
C VAL A 54 -9.46 -3.81 0.65
N LEU A 55 -8.16 -4.10 0.67
CA LEU A 55 -7.56 -5.00 1.66
C LEU A 55 -7.68 -4.44 3.08
N GLU A 56 -7.45 -3.13 3.27
CA GLU A 56 -7.59 -2.47 4.57
C GLU A 56 -9.05 -2.55 5.06
N TYR A 57 -10.01 -2.32 4.17
CA TYR A 57 -11.44 -2.47 4.48
C TYR A 57 -11.77 -3.89 4.98
N HIS A 58 -11.31 -4.92 4.27
CA HIS A 58 -11.51 -6.30 4.70
C HIS A 58 -10.80 -6.65 6.01
N ALA A 59 -9.59 -6.13 6.24
CA ALA A 59 -8.86 -6.33 7.50
C ALA A 59 -9.64 -5.78 8.69
N ARG A 60 -10.19 -4.57 8.55
CA ARG A 60 -11.03 -3.92 9.57
C ARG A 60 -12.28 -4.75 9.89
N ILE A 61 -13.01 -5.21 8.88
CA ILE A 61 -14.20 -6.05 9.10
C ILE A 61 -13.84 -7.37 9.77
N ALA A 62 -12.79 -8.05 9.27
CA ALA A 62 -12.37 -9.33 9.84
C ALA A 62 -11.96 -9.20 11.31
N ALA A 63 -11.27 -8.12 11.68
CA ALA A 63 -10.95 -7.81 13.08
C ALA A 63 -12.21 -7.55 13.92
N MET A 64 -13.15 -6.73 13.42
CA MET A 64 -14.41 -6.45 14.12
C MET A 64 -15.26 -7.70 14.36
N LEU A 65 -15.30 -8.64 13.41
CA LEU A 65 -16.03 -9.89 13.55
C LEU A 65 -15.30 -10.93 14.43
N GLY A 66 -13.97 -10.82 14.53
CA GLY A 66 -13.12 -11.70 15.33
C GLY A 66 -13.09 -11.37 16.82
N ALA A 67 -13.22 -10.10 17.19
CA ALA A 67 -13.18 -9.64 18.58
C ALA A 67 -14.51 -9.88 19.31
N ARG A 68 -14.56 -10.86 20.23
CA ARG A 68 -15.75 -11.15 21.06
C ARG A 68 -15.55 -10.79 22.53
N ARG A 69 -14.30 -10.59 22.94
CA ARG A 69 -13.89 -10.13 24.28
C ARG A 69 -12.88 -8.98 24.17
N VAL A 70 -12.70 -8.25 25.27
CA VAL A 70 -11.76 -7.12 25.33
C VAL A 70 -10.33 -7.57 25.02
N GLU A 71 -9.91 -8.71 25.57
CA GLU A 71 -8.54 -9.22 25.35
C GLU A 71 -8.27 -9.54 23.88
N GLU A 72 -9.27 -10.08 23.17
CA GLU A 72 -9.17 -10.35 21.73
C GLU A 72 -9.12 -9.05 20.91
N ALA A 73 -9.85 -8.03 21.34
CA ALA A 73 -9.81 -6.72 20.71
C ALA A 73 -8.42 -6.05 20.89
N GLU A 74 -7.80 -6.21 22.05
CA GLU A 74 -6.43 -5.72 22.31
C GLU A 74 -5.41 -6.40 21.38
N GLU A 75 -5.48 -7.73 21.23
CA GLU A 75 -4.62 -8.48 20.31
C GLU A 75 -4.83 -8.05 18.84
N LEU A 76 -6.09 -7.94 18.41
CA LEU A 76 -6.44 -7.52 17.05
C LEU A 76 -6.07 -6.05 16.78
N SER A 77 -5.96 -5.20 17.82
CA SER A 77 -5.52 -3.81 17.65
C SER A 77 -4.08 -3.73 17.10
N GLY A 78 -3.19 -4.63 17.53
CA GLY A 78 -1.82 -4.70 17.02
C GLY A 78 -1.78 -5.08 15.54
N ILE A 79 -2.65 -5.99 15.13
CA ILE A 79 -2.82 -6.38 13.73
C ILE A 79 -3.30 -5.20 12.88
N LEU A 80 -4.31 -4.46 13.35
CA LEU A 80 -4.80 -3.29 12.63
C LEU A 80 -3.77 -2.16 12.54
N GLN A 81 -2.88 -2.03 13.53
CA GLN A 81 -1.74 -1.09 13.44
C GLN A 81 -0.79 -1.46 12.31
N ILE A 82 -0.49 -2.75 12.12
CA ILE A 82 0.36 -3.22 11.01
C ILE A 82 -0.33 -2.99 9.67
N ALA A 83 -1.62 -3.30 9.56
CA ALA A 83 -2.41 -3.04 8.35
C ALA A 83 -2.37 -1.54 7.98
N SER A 84 -2.58 -0.65 8.95
CA SER A 84 -2.51 0.80 8.73
C SER A 84 -1.09 1.27 8.38
N ALA A 85 -0.05 0.62 8.87
CA ALA A 85 1.32 0.95 8.48
C ALA A 85 1.59 0.58 7.01
N ALA A 86 1.15 -0.59 6.55
CA ALA A 86 1.26 -1.01 5.15
C ALA A 86 0.47 -0.08 4.20
N GLU A 87 -0.73 0.35 4.61
CA GLU A 87 -1.53 1.33 3.86
C GLU A 87 -0.80 2.68 3.73
N LYS A 88 -0.20 3.19 4.81
CA LYS A 88 0.57 4.43 4.77
C LYS A 88 1.78 4.37 3.83
N VAL A 89 2.49 3.23 3.82
CA VAL A 89 3.59 3.00 2.87
C VAL A 89 3.06 3.02 1.44
N SER A 90 1.92 2.38 1.21
CA SER A 90 1.27 2.32 -0.11
C SER A 90 0.85 3.71 -0.61
N ASN A 91 0.24 4.53 0.24
CA ASN A 91 -0.10 5.93 -0.09
C ASN A 91 1.14 6.76 -0.42
N ALA A 92 2.23 6.58 0.34
CA ALA A 92 3.49 7.27 0.07
C ALA A 92 4.09 6.84 -1.28
N ALA A 93 4.02 5.56 -1.64
CA ALA A 93 4.41 5.07 -2.96
C ALA A 93 3.52 5.68 -4.07
N GLY A 94 2.21 5.78 -3.86
CA GLY A 94 1.29 6.48 -4.75
C GLY A 94 1.66 7.96 -4.94
N ASP A 95 2.07 8.64 -3.87
CA ASP A 95 2.55 10.03 -3.94
C ASP A 95 3.84 10.18 -4.75
N ILE A 96 4.77 9.23 -4.66
CA ILE A 96 5.96 9.18 -5.51
C ILE A 96 5.56 8.98 -6.98
N ALA A 97 4.67 8.02 -7.28
CA ALA A 97 4.19 7.77 -8.64
C ALA A 97 3.49 8.99 -9.26
N LYS A 98 2.71 9.74 -8.46
CA LYS A 98 2.04 10.98 -8.89
C LYS A 98 3.02 12.07 -9.39
N ILE A 99 4.31 12.02 -9.03
CA ILE A 99 5.35 12.93 -9.56
C ILE A 99 5.48 12.78 -11.07
N VAL A 100 5.48 11.53 -11.55
CA VAL A 100 5.60 11.17 -12.98
C VAL A 100 4.33 11.58 -13.72
N LEU A 101 3.16 11.14 -13.23
CA LEU A 101 1.86 11.41 -13.87
C LEU A 101 1.55 12.91 -13.97
N LYS A 102 1.95 13.70 -12.97
CA LYS A 102 1.75 15.16 -12.95
C LYS A 102 2.88 15.93 -13.63
N LYS A 103 3.89 15.25 -14.18
CA LYS A 103 5.05 15.85 -14.88
C LYS A 103 5.74 16.91 -14.04
N LEU A 104 5.84 16.66 -12.73
CA LEU A 104 6.47 17.58 -11.78
C LEU A 104 7.99 17.60 -11.96
N GLY A 105 8.55 16.49 -12.45
CA GLY A 105 9.99 16.29 -12.59
C GLY A 105 10.69 16.12 -11.24
N LEU A 106 11.91 15.60 -11.28
CA LEU A 106 12.80 15.48 -10.14
C LEU A 106 14.13 16.18 -10.44
N PRO A 107 14.73 16.86 -9.44
CA PRO A 107 16.09 17.38 -9.59
C PRO A 107 17.05 16.25 -10.03
N PRO A 108 17.98 16.50 -10.96
CA PRO A 108 18.92 15.49 -11.45
C PRO A 108 19.70 14.81 -10.33
N GLU A 109 20.07 15.54 -9.29
CA GLU A 109 20.81 15.03 -8.14
C GLU A 109 19.99 14.00 -7.36
N LEU A 110 18.69 14.24 -7.20
CA LEU A 110 17.79 13.32 -6.51
C LEU A 110 17.53 12.08 -7.36
N LYS A 111 17.34 12.23 -8.67
CA LYS A 111 17.16 11.10 -9.59
C LYS A 111 18.41 10.21 -9.66
N ALA A 112 19.60 10.80 -9.58
CA ALA A 112 20.88 10.06 -9.57
C ALA A 112 21.13 9.27 -8.27
N ALA A 113 20.53 9.68 -7.14
CA ALA A 113 20.69 9.02 -5.86
C ALA A 113 19.83 7.75 -5.70
N ILE A 114 18.75 7.61 -6.49
CA ILE A 114 17.80 6.49 -6.36
C ILE A 114 18.47 5.11 -6.56
N PRO A 115 19.32 4.89 -7.58
CA PRO A 115 20.01 3.60 -7.73
C PRO A 115 21.01 3.26 -6.62
N GLU A 116 21.46 4.26 -5.85
CA GLU A 116 22.41 4.08 -4.75
C GLU A 116 21.70 3.86 -3.40
N ALA A 117 20.37 3.92 -3.37
CA ALA A 117 19.60 3.69 -2.16
C ALA A 117 19.69 2.20 -1.76
N GLU A 118 20.21 1.93 -0.56
CA GLU A 118 20.18 0.59 0.03
C GLU A 118 18.83 0.34 0.70
N GLU A 119 18.21 -0.80 0.39
CA GLU A 119 17.17 -1.38 1.24
C GLU A 119 17.84 -1.94 2.51
N THR A 120 17.49 -1.39 3.68
CA THR A 120 18.04 -1.78 4.98
C THR A 120 17.03 -2.53 5.84
#